data_AF-A0A9N7N0Q5-F1
#
_entry.id   AF-A0A9N7N0Q5-F1
#
_cell.length_a   1.000
_cell.length_b   1.000
_cell.length_c   1.000
_cell.angle_alpha   90.00
_cell.angle_beta   90.00
_cell.angle_gamma   90.00
#
_symmetry.space_group_name_H-M   'P 1'
#
loop_
_entity.id
_entity.type
_entity.pdbx_description
1 polymer ?
#
loop_
_entity_poly.entity_id
_entity_poly.type
_entity_poly.pdbx_seq_one_letter_code
_entity_poly.pdbx_strand_id
1 'polypeptide(L)'
;MANTATRSFLQVAATEEATPPLRVVQIEGLVILKIIKHCKEFSPALVTGQLLGLDVGSVLEVTNCFPFPIREEDEEIEAEGANYQLEMMRCLREVNVDNNTVGWYQSTLFGSFQTVELIETFMNYQVF
;
A
#
# COMPACT_ATOMS: atom_id res chain seq x y z
N MET A 1 -47.44 -14.65 -14.73
CA MET A 1 -46.50 -15.46 -13.92
C MET A 1 -45.09 -15.08 -14.36
N ALA A 2 -44.22 -14.74 -13.41
CA ALA A 2 -42.99 -14.01 -13.62
C ALA A 2 -41.94 -14.80 -14.41
N ASN A 3 -41.37 -14.18 -15.46
CA ASN A 3 -40.18 -14.67 -16.13
C ASN A 3 -38.96 -14.33 -15.27
N THR A 4 -38.32 -15.37 -14.71
CA THR A 4 -37.02 -15.22 -14.06
C THR A 4 -35.97 -15.13 -15.16
N ALA A 5 -35.58 -13.90 -15.50
CA ALA A 5 -34.51 -13.66 -16.46
C ALA A 5 -33.16 -14.01 -15.80
N THR A 6 -32.62 -15.18 -16.15
CA THR A 6 -31.25 -15.58 -15.81
C THR A 6 -30.29 -14.58 -16.47
N ARG A 7 -29.62 -13.76 -15.66
CA ARG A 7 -28.66 -12.77 -16.17
C ARG A 7 -27.48 -13.52 -16.80
N SER A 8 -27.13 -13.13 -18.03
CA SER A 8 -25.98 -13.67 -18.77
C SER A 8 -24.66 -13.31 -18.06
N PHE A 9 -23.68 -14.22 -18.08
CA PHE A 9 -22.33 -13.99 -17.53
C PHE A 9 -21.66 -12.72 -18.09
N LEU A 10 -21.95 -12.36 -19.34
CA LEU A 10 -21.46 -11.12 -19.94
C LEU A 10 -22.06 -9.86 -19.30
N GLN A 11 -23.25 -9.97 -18.71
CA GLN A 11 -23.93 -8.86 -18.04
C GLN A 11 -23.45 -8.68 -16.59
N VAL A 12 -22.85 -9.72 -16.00
CA VAL A 12 -22.13 -9.62 -14.71
C VAL A 12 -20.73 -9.04 -14.92
N ALA A 13 -20.10 -9.33 -16.06
CA ALA A 13 -18.79 -8.76 -16.41
C ALA A 13 -18.87 -7.28 -16.87
N ALA A 14 -20.05 -6.79 -17.26
CA ALA A 14 -20.26 -5.43 -17.77
C ALA A 14 -20.79 -4.43 -16.73
N THR A 15 -21.06 -4.87 -15.50
CA THR A 15 -21.17 -3.94 -14.37
C THR A 15 -19.76 -3.62 -13.92
N GLU A 16 -19.21 -2.55 -14.47
CA GLU A 16 -18.20 -1.75 -13.79
C GLU A 16 -18.87 -1.26 -12.49
N GLU A 17 -18.86 -2.11 -11.45
CA GLU A 17 -19.24 -1.68 -10.12
C GLU A 17 -18.24 -0.59 -9.76
N ALA A 18 -18.69 0.66 -9.83
CA ALA A 18 -17.95 1.77 -9.27
C ALA A 18 -17.62 1.40 -7.83
N THR A 19 -16.34 1.10 -7.57
CA THR A 19 -15.88 0.67 -6.26
C THR A 19 -16.30 1.77 -5.28
N PRO A 20 -17.11 1.44 -4.26
CA PRO A 20 -17.56 2.46 -3.33
C PRO A 20 -16.32 3.11 -2.69
N PRO A 21 -16.36 4.42 -2.42
CA PRO A 21 -15.18 5.12 -1.93
C PRO A 21 -14.70 4.47 -0.64
N LEU A 22 -13.39 4.23 -0.55
CA LEU A 22 -12.73 3.74 0.66
C LEU A 22 -13.08 4.65 1.85
N ARG A 23 -13.66 4.07 2.90
CA ARG A 23 -14.08 4.83 4.10
C ARG A 23 -13.30 4.47 5.34
N VAL A 24 -12.76 3.26 5.39
CA VAL A 24 -12.10 2.72 6.57
C VAL A 24 -10.79 2.06 6.12
N VAL A 25 -9.74 2.27 6.89
CA VAL A 25 -8.49 1.52 6.77
C VAL A 25 -8.36 0.67 8.03
N GLN A 26 -8.35 -0.64 7.85
CA GLN A 26 -8.10 -1.61 8.92
C GLN A 26 -6.64 -2.02 8.86
N ILE A 27 -5.89 -1.85 9.94
CA ILE A 27 -4.47 -2.19 10.00
C ILE A 27 -4.25 -3.30 11.00
N GLU A 28 -3.59 -4.38 10.58
CA GLU A 28 -3.22 -5.46 11.49
C GLU A 28 -2.21 -5.00 12.54
N GLY A 29 -2.30 -5.57 13.75
CA GLY A 29 -1.41 -5.20 14.85
C GLY A 29 0.07 -5.46 14.54
N LEU A 30 0.38 -6.51 13.77
CA LEU A 30 1.76 -6.82 13.38
C LEU A 30 2.35 -5.74 12.47
N VAL A 31 1.55 -5.16 11.57
CA VAL A 31 1.96 -4.05 10.70
C VAL A 31 2.35 -2.84 11.52
N ILE A 32 1.51 -2.44 12.48
CA ILE A 32 1.78 -1.32 13.38
C ILE A 32 3.08 -1.54 14.16
N LEU A 33 3.30 -2.75 14.68
CA LEU A 33 4.52 -3.09 15.42
C LEU A 33 5.77 -3.01 14.53
N LYS A 34 5.70 -3.47 13.28
CA LYS A 34 6.79 -3.35 12.31
C LYS A 34 7.12 -1.90 12.01
N ILE A 35 6.11 -1.06 11.80
CA ILE A 35 6.28 0.38 11.55
C ILE A 35 6.92 1.06 12.76
N ILE A 36 6.42 0.81 13.98
CA ILE A 36 6.99 1.39 15.21
C ILE A 36 8.44 0.97 15.40
N LYS A 37 8.75 -0.32 15.17
CA LYS A 37 10.12 -0.83 15.23
C LYS A 37 11.03 -0.09 14.23
N HIS A 38 10.58 0.03 12.98
CA HIS A 38 11.32 0.73 11.93
C HIS A 38 11.59 2.20 12.29
N CYS A 39 10.57 2.95 12.71
CA CYS A 39 10.73 4.34 13.13
C CYS A 39 11.70 4.49 14.31
N LYS A 40 11.71 3.54 15.25
CA LYS A 40 12.54 3.61 16.46
C LYS A 40 14.00 3.26 16.18
N GLU A 41 14.26 2.24 15.37
CA GLU A 41 15.63 1.77 15.08
C GLU A 41 16.45 2.78 14.28
N PHE A 42 15.78 3.61 13.48
CA PHE A 42 16.43 4.54 12.58
C PHE A 42 16.26 6.01 12.96
N SER A 43 15.67 6.30 14.12
CA SER A 43 15.61 7.65 14.66
C SER A 43 17.03 8.24 14.84
N PRO A 44 17.33 9.46 14.38
CA PRO A 44 16.40 10.52 13.95
C PRO A 44 16.11 10.56 12.43
N ALA A 45 16.65 9.65 11.63
CA ALA A 45 16.40 9.65 10.19
C ALA A 45 14.91 9.35 9.88
N LEU A 46 14.40 9.96 8.80
CA LEU A 46 13.08 9.64 8.29
C LEU A 46 13.14 8.32 7.52
N VAL A 47 12.16 7.47 7.75
CA VAL A 47 12.03 6.18 7.10
C VAL A 47 10.70 6.06 6.37
N THR A 48 10.72 5.31 5.27
CA THR A 48 9.55 5.00 4.46
C THR A 48 9.41 3.49 4.28
N GLY A 49 8.22 3.04 3.93
CA GLY A 49 8.00 1.63 3.62
C GLY A 49 6.69 1.37 2.91
N GLN A 50 6.58 0.17 2.36
CA GLN A 50 5.44 -0.27 1.57
C GLN A 50 4.40 -0.94 2.47
N LEU A 51 3.13 -0.60 2.27
CA LEU A 51 1.96 -1.28 2.85
C LEU A 51 1.37 -2.25 1.84
N LEU A 52 1.04 -3.43 2.34
CA LEU A 52 0.47 -4.53 1.59
C LEU A 52 -0.88 -4.91 2.18
N GLY A 53 -1.80 -5.31 1.31
CA GLY A 53 -3.17 -5.55 1.74
C GLY A 53 -4.12 -5.87 0.62
N LEU A 54 -5.41 -5.70 0.91
CA LEU A 54 -6.51 -5.93 -0.01
C LEU A 54 -7.60 -4.88 0.19
N ASP A 55 -8.26 -4.50 -0.89
CA ASP A 55 -9.51 -3.72 -0.82
C ASP A 55 -10.69 -4.69 -0.76
N VAL A 56 -11.47 -4.60 0.32
CA VAL A 56 -12.67 -5.40 0.53
C VAL A 56 -13.87 -4.47 0.67
N GLY A 57 -14.40 -4.06 -0.49
CA GLY A 57 -15.60 -3.23 -0.60
C GLY A 57 -15.33 -1.77 -0.22
N SER A 58 -15.47 -1.43 1.07
CA SER A 58 -15.25 -0.06 1.57
C SER A 58 -14.17 0.03 2.66
N VAL A 59 -13.49 -1.10 2.90
CA VAL A 59 -12.45 -1.26 3.91
C VAL A 59 -11.16 -1.65 3.21
N LEU A 60 -10.12 -0.85 3.39
CA LEU A 60 -8.76 -1.18 2.98
C LEU A 60 -8.11 -1.97 4.13
N GLU A 61 -7.91 -3.26 3.93
CA GLU A 61 -7.26 -4.13 4.90
C GLU A 61 -5.75 -4.14 4.65
N VAL A 62 -4.98 -3.62 5.60
CA VAL A 62 -3.52 -3.63 5.60
C VAL A 62 -3.04 -4.78 6.47
N THR A 63 -2.62 -5.86 5.81
CA THR A 63 -2.24 -7.14 6.40
C THR A 63 -0.74 -7.23 6.63
N ASN A 64 0.07 -6.58 5.80
CA ASN A 64 1.52 -6.63 5.91
C ASN A 64 2.20 -5.32 5.50
N CYS A 65 3.48 -5.20 5.83
CA CYS A 65 4.32 -4.11 5.38
C CYS A 65 5.80 -4.53 5.39
N PHE A 66 6.61 -3.83 4.59
CA PHE A 66 8.07 -3.96 4.65
C PHE A 66 8.75 -2.58 4.56
N PRO A 67 9.90 -2.41 5.23
CA PRO A 67 10.66 -1.16 5.20
C PRO A 67 11.42 -1.01 3.87
N PHE A 68 11.51 0.22 3.37
CA PHE A 68 12.56 0.57 2.43
C PHE A 68 13.86 0.83 3.21
N PRO A 69 15.01 0.35 2.71
CA PRO A 69 16.30 0.68 3.30
C PRO A 69 16.55 2.19 3.16
N ILE A 70 17.16 2.79 4.19
CA ILE A 70 17.60 4.18 4.14
C ILE A 70 18.73 4.28 3.12
N ARG A 71 18.55 5.14 2.11
CA ARG A 71 19.54 5.35 1.06
C ARG A 71 20.13 6.75 1.19
N GLU A 72 21.46 6.83 1.12
CA GLU A 72 22.20 8.10 1.00
C GLU A 72 21.91 8.70 -0.39
N GLU A 73 21.85 10.02 -0.47
CA GLU A 73 21.37 10.80 -1.62
C GLU A 73 22.24 10.61 -2.88
N ASP A 74 21.92 9.66 -3.78
CA ASP A 74 22.57 9.55 -5.11
C ASP A 74 21.58 9.15 -6.21
N GLU A 75 21.41 9.99 -7.26
CA GLU A 75 20.40 9.98 -8.35
C GLU A 75 20.05 8.64 -9.08
N GLU A 76 20.72 7.51 -8.80
CA GLU A 76 20.37 6.17 -9.34
C GLU A 76 19.16 5.50 -8.62
N ILE A 77 18.49 6.25 -7.71
CA ILE A 77 17.58 5.78 -6.64
C ILE A 77 16.29 5.11 -7.13
N GLU A 78 15.65 5.62 -8.18
CA GLU A 78 14.31 5.17 -8.55
C GLU A 78 14.30 3.73 -9.09
N ALA A 79 15.30 3.38 -9.91
CA ALA A 79 15.43 2.03 -10.45
C ALA A 79 15.80 1.01 -9.37
N GLU A 80 16.62 1.40 -8.39
CA GLU A 80 17.03 0.54 -7.30
C GLU A 80 15.87 0.29 -6.30
N GLY A 81 15.06 1.31 -6.04
CA GLY A 81 13.84 1.19 -5.23
C GLY A 81 12.81 0.25 -5.85
N ALA A 82 12.54 0.39 -7.15
CA ALA A 82 11.63 -0.48 -7.89
C ALA A 82 12.11 -1.95 -7.91
N ASN A 83 13.41 -2.16 -8.10
CA ASN A 83 14.00 -3.50 -8.05
C ASN A 83 13.88 -4.12 -6.65
N TYR A 84 14.17 -3.36 -5.59
CA TYR A 84 14.01 -3.84 -4.22
C TYR A 84 12.56 -4.23 -3.92
N GLN A 85 11.60 -3.40 -4.36
CA GLN A 85 10.18 -3.73 -4.23
C GLN A 85 9.85 -5.04 -4.95
N LEU A 86 10.25 -5.20 -6.21
CA LEU A 86 9.99 -6.42 -6.98
C LEU A 86 10.55 -7.68 -6.31
N GLU A 87 11.79 -7.63 -5.82
CA GLU A 87 12.42 -8.74 -5.11
C GLU A 87 11.70 -9.04 -3.80
N MET A 88 11.34 -8.02 -3.02
CA MET A 88 10.58 -8.22 -1.78
C MET A 88 9.21 -8.85 -2.03
N MET A 89 8.55 -8.46 -3.11
CA MET A 89 7.25 -9.02 -3.51
C MET A 89 7.37 -10.49 -3.93
N ARG A 90 8.48 -10.87 -4.56
CA ARG A 90 8.81 -12.29 -4.86
C ARG A 90 9.00 -13.09 -3.57
N CYS A 91 9.82 -12.60 -2.64
CA CYS A 91 10.05 -13.24 -1.35
C CYS A 91 8.75 -13.45 -0.56
N LEU A 92 7.88 -12.44 -0.53
CA LEU A 92 6.60 -12.53 0.18
C LEU A 92 5.62 -13.51 -0.49
N ARG A 93 5.64 -13.58 -1.82
CA ARG A 93 4.85 -14.58 -2.57
C ARG A 93 5.30 -16.01 -2.24
N GLU A 94 6.59 -16.26 -2.10
CA GLU A 94 7.12 -17.60 -1.76
C GLU A 94 6.66 -18.09 -0.38
N VAL A 95 6.41 -17.19 0.56
CA VAL A 95 5.89 -17.50 1.90
C VAL A 95 4.37 -17.40 2.02
N ASN A 96 3.65 -17.34 0.90
CA ASN A 96 2.19 -17.20 0.82
C ASN A 96 1.65 -15.95 1.53
N VAL A 97 2.42 -14.87 1.57
CA VAL A 97 1.95 -13.56 2.00
C VAL A 97 1.38 -12.83 0.79
N ASP A 98 0.20 -12.25 1.00
CA ASP A 98 -0.43 -11.30 0.10
C ASP A 98 0.47 -10.09 -0.14
N ASN A 99 0.78 -9.87 -1.41
CA ASN A 99 1.73 -8.86 -1.86
C ASN A 99 1.05 -7.76 -2.67
N ASN A 100 -0.24 -7.46 -2.47
CA ASN A 100 -0.82 -6.34 -3.22
C ASN A 100 -0.44 -5.03 -2.54
N THR A 101 0.22 -4.16 -3.29
CA THR A 101 0.56 -2.81 -2.85
C THR A 101 -0.72 -1.99 -2.69
N VAL A 102 -0.98 -1.49 -1.48
CA VAL A 102 -2.17 -0.68 -1.16
C VAL A 102 -1.83 0.74 -0.73
N GLY A 103 -0.56 1.04 -0.46
CA GLY A 103 -0.11 2.35 -0.03
C GLY A 103 1.26 2.28 0.63
N TRP A 104 1.66 3.34 1.30
CA TRP A 104 2.97 3.47 1.93
C TRP A 104 2.84 4.18 3.28
N TYR A 105 3.88 4.07 4.11
CA TYR A 105 4.01 4.83 5.35
C TYR A 105 5.31 5.62 5.36
N GLN A 106 5.31 6.73 6.07
CA GLN A 106 6.50 7.54 6.32
C GLN A 106 6.49 8.03 7.76
N SER A 107 7.64 7.89 8.42
CA SER A 107 7.84 8.51 9.73
C SER A 107 7.95 10.03 9.58
N THR A 108 7.48 10.78 10.57
CA THR A 108 7.65 12.24 10.62
C THR A 108 8.16 12.64 11.99
N LEU A 109 9.01 13.66 12.04
CA LEU A 109 9.46 14.23 13.30
C LEU A 109 8.55 15.39 13.69
N PHE A 110 8.22 15.52 14.97
CA PHE A 110 7.48 16.67 15.52
C PHE A 110 6.16 17.02 14.80
N GLY A 111 5.54 16.05 14.12
CA GLY A 111 4.29 16.28 13.39
C GLY A 111 4.45 17.09 12.10
N SER A 112 5.66 17.22 11.53
CA SER A 112 5.88 17.83 10.23
C SER A 112 5.52 16.85 9.09
N PHE A 113 4.22 16.65 8.86
CA PHE A 113 3.71 15.75 7.80
C PHE A 113 3.20 16.48 6.55
N GLN A 114 3.14 17.81 6.54
CA GLN A 114 2.63 18.59 5.41
C GLN A 114 3.78 19.12 4.54
N THR A 115 4.50 18.24 3.85
CA THR A 115 5.55 18.63 2.90
C THR A 115 5.05 18.52 1.46
N VAL A 116 5.63 19.32 0.56
CA VAL A 116 5.31 19.29 -0.87
C VAL A 116 5.60 17.91 -1.45
N GLU A 117 6.77 17.36 -1.11
CA GLU A 117 7.20 16.01 -1.51
C GLU A 117 6.21 14.92 -1.10
N LEU A 118 5.64 15.00 0.11
CA LEU A 118 4.63 14.04 0.58
C LEU A 118 3.35 14.12 -0.27
N ILE A 119 2.91 15.34 -0.61
CA ILE A 119 1.71 15.57 -1.43
C ILE A 119 1.94 15.09 -2.86
N GLU A 120 3.10 15.37 -3.46
CA GLU A 120 3.46 14.89 -4.80
C GLU A 120 3.50 13.36 -4.85
N THR A 121 4.11 12.73 -3.85
CA THR A 121 4.16 11.27 -3.72
C THR A 121 2.75 10.68 -3.57
N PHE A 122 1.89 11.33 -2.79
CA PHE A 122 0.51 10.91 -2.61
C PHE A 122 -0.31 11.00 -3.91
N MET A 123 -0.16 12.10 -4.66
CA MET A 123 -0.82 12.27 -5.95
C MET A 123 -0.38 11.20 -6.94
N ASN A 124 0.92 10.91 -7.02
CA ASN A 124 1.45 9.85 -7.87
C ASN A 124 0.84 8.48 -7.56
N TYR A 125 0.52 8.20 -6.29
CA TYR A 125 -0.11 6.97 -5.86
C TYR A 125 -1.62 6.89 -6.19
N GLN A 126 -2.32 8.01 -6.35
CA GLN A 126 -3.75 8.05 -6.63
C GLN A 126 -4.11 8.14 -8.12
N VAL A 127 -3.17 8.55 -8.98
CA VAL A 127 -3.43 8.76 -10.41
C VAL A 127 -3.47 7.45 -11.23
N PHE A 128 -3.28 6.29 -10.61
CA PHE A 128 -3.37 4.97 -11.26
C PHE A 128 -4.51 4.11 -10.73
#